data_AF-A0A131XE86-F1
#
_entry.id   AF-A0A131XE86-F1
#
_cell.length_a   1.000
_cell.length_b   1.000
_cell.length_c   1.000
_cell.angle_alpha   90.00
_cell.angle_beta   90.00
_cell.angle_gamma   90.00
#
_symmetry.space_group_name_H-M   'P 1'
#
loop_
_entity.id
_entity.type
_entity.pdbx_description
1 polymer ?
#
loop_
_entity_poly.entity_id
_entity_poly.type
_entity_poly.pdbx_seq_one_letter_code
_entity_poly.pdbx_strand_id
1 'polypeptide(L)'
;SGADVVTTCSYQANVDNLQSHLGIGASEAETLIARSCEAAVAAREQCGRPGVLVAGSVGPYGAAQADLSEYTGAYAAVKSVEELVEWHRPRVRCLVAAGCDVLAFETIPAEREALALVQLLREFPGSRAWLSFSTSREAPHCTANGEPLAEAMNKCLLSDVSGQILAVGVNCCPPESVATAFQSTGPLRVPFVAYPNSGEVYNSSGWVLDDRATRKPLASYVPEWIDLNVRWIGGCCRTGPDDISGVVRAVRNLAAA
;
A
#
# COMPACT_ATOMS: atom_id res chain seq x y z
N SER A 1 -6.39 18.31 -5.37
CA SER A 1 -6.56 17.89 -3.96
C SER A 1 -5.36 18.14 -3.05
N GLY A 2 -4.14 18.24 -3.57
CA GLY A 2 -2.95 18.54 -2.75
C GLY A 2 -2.16 17.33 -2.26
N ALA A 3 -2.34 16.16 -2.90
CA ALA A 3 -1.56 14.95 -2.59
C ALA A 3 -0.08 15.12 -2.95
N ASP A 4 0.80 14.93 -1.97
CA ASP A 4 2.27 15.01 -2.13
C ASP A 4 2.86 13.76 -2.80
N VAL A 5 2.08 12.67 -2.85
CA VAL A 5 2.44 11.41 -3.53
C VAL A 5 1.23 10.94 -4.34
N VAL A 6 1.46 10.50 -5.57
CA VAL A 6 0.46 9.83 -6.42
C VAL A 6 0.94 8.42 -6.72
N THR A 7 0.03 7.45 -6.71
CA THR A 7 0.35 6.05 -7.03
C THR A 7 0.08 5.75 -8.51
N THR A 8 0.90 4.89 -9.10
CA THR A 8 0.67 4.36 -10.45
C THR A 8 -0.51 3.38 -10.45
N CYS A 9 -1.11 3.15 -11.62
CA CYS A 9 -2.18 2.17 -11.80
C CYS A 9 -1.66 0.72 -12.00
N SER A 10 -0.66 0.30 -11.22
CA SER A 10 0.05 -0.99 -11.39
C SER A 10 -0.25 -2.05 -10.31
N TYR A 11 -1.22 -1.82 -9.43
CA TYR A 11 -1.55 -2.70 -8.29
C TYR A 11 -1.69 -4.18 -8.66
N GLN A 12 -2.37 -4.50 -9.78
CA GLN A 12 -2.53 -5.87 -10.31
C GLN A 12 -1.71 -6.15 -11.58
N ALA A 13 -0.88 -5.20 -12.02
CA ALA A 13 -0.14 -5.26 -13.28
C ALA A 13 1.12 -6.13 -13.15
N ASN A 14 0.94 -7.45 -13.04
CA ASN A 14 2.04 -8.42 -13.08
C ASN A 14 2.18 -9.00 -14.47
N VAL A 15 3.41 -9.34 -14.86
CA VAL A 15 3.69 -9.86 -16.22
C VAL A 15 2.82 -11.06 -16.54
N ASP A 16 2.86 -12.11 -15.71
CA ASP A 16 2.08 -13.33 -15.92
C ASP A 16 0.57 -13.08 -16.00
N ASN A 17 0.04 -12.18 -15.16
CA ASN A 17 -1.38 -11.81 -15.17
C ASN A 17 -1.77 -11.08 -16.46
N LEU A 18 -0.96 -10.10 -16.87
CA LEU A 18 -1.23 -9.34 -18.08
C LEU A 18 -1.15 -10.27 -19.31
N GLN A 19 -0.18 -11.18 -19.34
CA GLN A 19 -0.07 -12.19 -20.39
C GLN A 19 -1.30 -13.11 -20.43
N SER A 20 -1.75 -13.63 -19.28
CA SER A 20 -2.87 -14.57 -19.22
C SER A 20 -4.22 -13.91 -19.53
N HIS A 21 -4.47 -12.71 -19.01
CA HIS A 21 -5.75 -12.01 -19.19
C HIS A 21 -5.88 -11.27 -20.52
N LEU A 22 -4.78 -10.78 -21.10
CA LEU A 22 -4.79 -10.02 -22.34
C LEU A 22 -4.29 -10.81 -23.55
N GLY A 23 -3.68 -11.98 -23.34
CA GLY A 23 -3.11 -12.80 -24.42
C GLY A 23 -1.86 -12.18 -25.07
N ILE A 24 -1.11 -11.38 -24.31
CA ILE A 24 0.05 -10.63 -24.81
C ILE A 24 1.39 -11.29 -24.44
N GLY A 25 2.47 -10.84 -25.07
CA GLY A 25 3.83 -11.27 -24.75
C GLY A 25 4.40 -10.56 -23.51
N ALA A 26 5.45 -11.12 -22.91
CA ALA A 26 6.10 -10.57 -21.72
C ALA A 26 6.59 -9.12 -21.93
N SER A 27 7.22 -8.83 -23.07
CA SER A 27 7.71 -7.46 -23.37
C SER A 27 6.58 -6.43 -23.47
N GLU A 28 5.41 -6.83 -23.99
CA GLU A 28 4.24 -5.95 -24.05
C GLU A 28 3.65 -5.73 -22.66
N ALA A 29 3.59 -6.77 -21.83
CA ALA A 29 3.18 -6.67 -20.43
C ALA A 29 4.11 -5.74 -19.62
N GLU A 30 5.43 -5.88 -19.77
CA GLU A 30 6.43 -4.98 -19.15
C GLU A 30 6.23 -3.53 -19.60
N THR A 31 5.94 -3.33 -20.89
CA THR A 31 5.63 -1.99 -21.44
C THR A 31 4.36 -1.40 -20.80
N LEU A 32 3.31 -2.19 -20.58
CA LEU A 32 2.09 -1.72 -19.91
C LEU A 32 2.36 -1.32 -18.44
N ILE A 33 3.23 -2.04 -17.74
CA ILE A 33 3.64 -1.69 -16.38
C ILE A 33 4.40 -0.36 -16.39
N ALA A 34 5.36 -0.18 -17.30
CA ALA A 34 6.12 1.08 -17.43
C ALA A 34 5.20 2.27 -17.76
N ARG A 35 4.23 2.09 -18.66
CA ARG A 35 3.24 3.12 -19.03
C ARG A 35 2.41 3.62 -17.85
N SER A 36 2.22 2.82 -16.81
CA SER A 36 1.54 3.27 -15.58
C SER A 36 2.34 4.36 -14.84
N CYS A 37 3.67 4.27 -14.86
CA CYS A 37 4.58 5.29 -14.32
C CYS A 37 4.57 6.54 -15.21
N GLU A 38 4.71 6.36 -16.52
CA GLU A 38 4.69 7.48 -17.49
C GLU A 38 3.42 8.32 -17.36
N ALA A 39 2.25 7.69 -17.19
CA ALA A 39 0.99 8.38 -16.96
C ALA A 39 0.99 9.20 -15.66
N ALA A 40 1.51 8.64 -14.56
CA ALA A 40 1.60 9.34 -13.28
C ALA A 40 2.63 10.49 -13.33
N VAL A 41 3.74 10.32 -14.03
CA VAL A 41 4.75 11.36 -14.27
C VAL A 41 4.15 12.51 -15.09
N ALA A 42 3.43 12.20 -16.18
CA ALA A 42 2.75 13.21 -16.99
C ALA A 42 1.73 14.00 -16.16
N ALA A 43 0.95 13.33 -15.30
CA ALA A 43 0.00 14.00 -14.40
C ALA A 43 0.71 14.91 -13.37
N ARG A 44 1.85 14.46 -12.81
CA ARG A 44 2.71 15.27 -11.92
C ARG A 44 3.22 16.52 -12.64
N GLU A 45 3.74 16.37 -13.85
CA GLU A 45 4.27 17.48 -14.66
C GLU A 45 3.17 18.48 -15.01
N GLN A 46 2.00 18.01 -15.42
CA GLN A 46 0.84 18.85 -15.70
C GLN A 46 0.35 19.59 -14.45
N CYS A 47 0.45 18.99 -13.26
CA CYS A 47 0.11 19.63 -12.00
C CYS A 47 1.03 20.83 -11.69
N GLY A 48 2.28 20.81 -12.17
CA GLY A 48 3.25 21.92 -12.01
C GLY A 48 3.67 22.22 -10.58
N ARG A 49 3.29 21.37 -9.61
CA ARG A 49 3.64 21.54 -8.19
C ARG A 49 4.97 20.86 -7.90
N PRO A 50 5.98 21.59 -7.37
CA PRO A 50 7.26 20.99 -7.04
C PRO A 50 7.12 19.97 -5.90
N GLY A 51 7.96 18.94 -5.92
CA GLY A 51 8.08 17.96 -4.83
C GLY A 51 6.98 16.89 -4.75
N VAL A 52 6.10 16.79 -5.76
CA VAL A 52 5.15 15.67 -5.85
C VAL A 52 5.89 14.41 -6.29
N LEU A 53 5.72 13.30 -5.55
CA LEU A 53 6.34 12.02 -5.85
C LEU A 53 5.38 11.09 -6.61
N VAL A 54 5.94 10.25 -7.48
CA VAL A 54 5.27 9.13 -8.14
C VAL A 54 5.69 7.83 -7.45
N ALA A 55 4.71 7.12 -6.91
CA ALA A 55 4.90 5.85 -6.24
C ALA A 55 4.46 4.68 -7.13
N GLY A 56 5.38 3.76 -7.41
CA GLY A 56 5.08 2.53 -8.13
C GLY A 56 4.27 1.57 -7.27
N SER A 57 2.98 1.39 -7.58
CA SER A 57 2.06 0.50 -6.86
C SER A 57 2.40 -0.98 -7.10
N VAL A 58 2.59 -1.73 -6.02
CA VAL A 58 2.93 -3.16 -6.00
C VAL A 58 1.98 -3.86 -5.03
N GLY A 59 0.88 -4.39 -5.55
CA GLY A 59 -0.11 -5.18 -4.78
C GLY A 59 0.35 -6.62 -4.50
N PRO A 60 -0.32 -7.35 -3.60
CA PRO A 60 0.09 -8.69 -3.18
C PRO A 60 -0.17 -9.75 -4.26
N TYR A 61 0.46 -10.92 -4.10
CA TYR A 61 0.19 -12.13 -4.86
C TYR A 61 -1.29 -12.50 -4.85
N GLY A 62 -1.97 -12.33 -3.71
CA GLY A 62 -3.39 -12.68 -3.62
C GLY A 62 -4.28 -11.89 -4.58
N ALA A 63 -3.95 -10.61 -4.84
CA ALA A 63 -4.74 -9.76 -5.74
C ALA A 63 -4.67 -10.25 -7.19
N ALA A 64 -3.63 -11.00 -7.54
CA ALA A 64 -3.46 -11.61 -8.85
C ALA A 64 -4.29 -12.87 -9.07
N GLN A 65 -4.65 -13.58 -8.00
CA GLN A 65 -5.44 -14.81 -8.09
C GLN A 65 -6.92 -14.53 -8.35
N ALA A 66 -7.37 -13.29 -8.13
CA ALA A 66 -8.76 -12.86 -8.26
C ALA A 66 -9.75 -13.73 -7.43
N ASP A 67 -9.27 -14.28 -6.32
CA ASP A 67 -9.98 -15.20 -5.43
C ASP A 67 -10.20 -14.62 -4.02
N LEU A 68 -9.98 -13.31 -3.85
CA LEU A 68 -10.01 -12.57 -2.59
C LEU A 68 -8.90 -12.94 -1.59
N SER A 69 -7.89 -13.70 -2.01
CA SER A 69 -6.78 -14.07 -1.13
C SER A 69 -5.90 -12.89 -0.72
N GLU A 70 -6.04 -11.71 -1.34
CA GLU A 70 -5.43 -10.46 -0.83
C GLU A 70 -5.98 -10.01 0.53
N TYR A 71 -7.09 -10.57 0.98
CA TYR A 71 -7.71 -10.31 2.29
C TYR A 71 -7.62 -11.50 3.25
N THR A 72 -6.92 -12.58 2.88
CA THR A 72 -6.71 -13.74 3.75
C THR A 72 -5.26 -14.17 3.82
N GLY A 73 -4.45 -13.91 2.79
CA GLY A 73 -3.07 -14.34 2.71
C GLY A 73 -2.86 -15.85 2.64
N ALA A 74 -3.90 -16.65 2.36
CA ALA A 74 -3.85 -18.11 2.44
C ALA A 74 -2.75 -18.75 1.56
N TYR A 75 -2.37 -18.11 0.45
CA TYR A 75 -1.25 -18.54 -0.39
C TYR A 75 0.09 -18.55 0.36
N ALA A 76 0.24 -17.75 1.41
CA ALA A 76 1.43 -17.72 2.24
C ALA A 76 1.67 -19.05 2.95
N ALA A 77 0.70 -19.97 3.06
CA ALA A 77 0.94 -21.31 3.59
C ALA A 77 1.73 -22.20 2.60
N VAL A 78 1.58 -21.97 1.29
CA VAL A 78 2.12 -22.83 0.23
C VAL A 78 3.23 -22.18 -0.59
N LYS A 79 3.35 -20.85 -0.55
CA LYS A 79 4.41 -20.10 -1.21
C LYS A 79 5.59 -19.87 -0.28
N SER A 80 6.79 -20.16 -0.78
CA SER A 80 8.06 -19.78 -0.17
C SER A 80 8.35 -18.28 -0.36
N VAL A 81 9.31 -17.76 0.41
CA VAL A 81 9.79 -16.37 0.25
C VAL A 81 10.39 -16.21 -1.15
N GLU A 82 11.20 -17.16 -1.60
CA GLU A 82 11.87 -17.14 -2.90
C GLU A 82 10.87 -17.12 -4.06
N GLU A 83 9.82 -17.95 -4.02
CA GLU A 83 8.77 -17.89 -5.04
C GLU A 83 8.09 -16.52 -5.12
N LEU A 84 7.86 -15.87 -3.99
CA LEU A 84 7.25 -14.54 -3.93
C LEU A 84 8.23 -13.46 -4.43
N VAL A 85 9.53 -13.58 -4.13
CA VAL A 85 10.57 -12.71 -4.70
C VAL A 85 10.58 -12.82 -6.22
N GLU A 86 10.64 -14.04 -6.76
CA GLU A 86 10.65 -14.29 -8.20
C GLU A 86 9.41 -13.71 -8.88
N TRP A 87 8.23 -13.87 -8.25
CA TRP A 87 6.97 -13.38 -8.78
C TRP A 87 6.88 -11.85 -8.82
N HIS A 88 7.34 -11.15 -7.78
CA HIS A 88 7.32 -9.69 -7.72
C HIS A 88 8.39 -9.02 -8.59
N ARG A 89 9.53 -9.70 -8.84
CA ARG A 89 10.71 -9.09 -9.47
C ARG A 89 10.42 -8.42 -10.81
N PRO A 90 9.70 -9.01 -11.78
CA PRO A 90 9.49 -8.38 -13.08
C PRO A 90 8.78 -7.02 -12.95
N ARG A 91 7.72 -6.95 -12.14
CA ARG A 91 6.96 -5.71 -11.93
C ARG A 91 7.81 -4.65 -11.22
N VAL A 92 8.50 -5.01 -10.15
CA VAL A 92 9.37 -4.09 -9.41
C VAL A 92 10.47 -3.54 -10.32
N ARG A 93 11.12 -4.40 -11.11
CA ARG A 93 12.12 -4.00 -12.11
C ARG A 93 11.55 -2.99 -13.10
N CYS A 94 10.36 -3.23 -13.64
CA CYS A 94 9.71 -2.33 -14.59
C CYS A 94 9.42 -0.95 -13.97
N LEU A 95 8.86 -0.91 -12.75
CA LEU A 95 8.53 0.34 -12.07
C LEU A 95 9.78 1.17 -11.71
N VAL A 96 10.85 0.50 -11.25
CA VAL A 96 12.14 1.15 -10.98
C VAL A 96 12.76 1.68 -12.28
N ALA A 97 12.80 0.86 -13.34
CA ALA A 97 13.35 1.27 -14.63
C ALA A 97 12.56 2.41 -15.30
N ALA A 98 11.24 2.45 -15.08
CA ALA A 98 10.36 3.52 -15.55
C ALA A 98 10.49 4.84 -14.75
N GLY A 99 11.28 4.85 -13.68
CA GLY A 99 11.59 6.06 -12.92
C GLY A 99 10.58 6.43 -11.84
N CYS A 100 9.88 5.46 -11.23
CA CYS A 100 9.12 5.73 -10.00
C CYS A 100 10.06 6.25 -8.90
N ASP A 101 9.66 7.33 -8.22
CA ASP A 101 10.47 7.97 -7.17
C ASP A 101 10.56 7.08 -5.90
N VAL A 102 9.50 6.31 -5.64
CA VAL A 102 9.36 5.39 -4.51
C VAL A 102 8.46 4.21 -4.92
N LEU A 103 8.52 3.09 -4.20
CA LEU A 103 7.61 1.95 -4.38
C LEU A 103 6.58 1.91 -3.24
N ALA A 104 5.37 1.50 -3.59
CA ALA A 104 4.27 1.27 -2.66
C ALA A 104 4.01 -0.23 -2.57
N PHE A 105 4.64 -0.91 -1.61
CA PHE A 105 4.31 -2.29 -1.29
C PHE A 105 3.03 -2.27 -0.45
N GLU A 106 1.89 -2.59 -1.05
CA GLU A 106 0.60 -2.24 -0.46
C GLU A 106 -0.42 -3.37 -0.45
N THR A 107 -1.29 -3.33 0.54
CA THR A 107 -2.32 -4.35 0.82
C THR A 107 -1.70 -5.74 1.04
N ILE A 108 -0.51 -5.83 1.65
CA ILE A 108 0.16 -7.11 1.86
C ILE A 108 -0.52 -7.87 3.01
N PRO A 109 -1.14 -9.04 2.78
CA PRO A 109 -1.94 -9.71 3.82
C PRO A 109 -1.12 -10.58 4.77
N ALA A 110 0.12 -10.92 4.43
CA ALA A 110 0.91 -11.92 5.15
C ALA A 110 2.36 -11.46 5.38
N GLU A 111 2.89 -11.75 6.57
CA GLU A 111 4.28 -11.46 6.95
C GLU A 111 5.30 -12.04 5.94
N ARG A 112 5.04 -13.26 5.46
CA ARG A 112 5.95 -13.96 4.53
C ARG A 112 6.18 -13.19 3.23
N GLU A 113 5.12 -12.63 2.65
CA GLU A 113 5.25 -11.85 1.42
C GLU A 113 5.91 -10.49 1.67
N ALA A 114 5.61 -9.87 2.80
CA ALA A 114 6.28 -8.63 3.19
C ALA A 114 7.80 -8.83 3.31
N LEU A 115 8.25 -9.95 3.89
CA LEU A 115 9.67 -10.31 3.95
C LEU A 115 10.27 -10.55 2.55
N ALA A 116 9.52 -11.18 1.64
CA ALA A 116 9.95 -11.35 0.25
C ALA A 116 10.15 -10.00 -0.46
N LEU A 117 9.24 -9.04 -0.27
CA LEU A 117 9.35 -7.70 -0.83
C LEU A 117 10.55 -6.92 -0.25
N VAL A 118 10.80 -7.02 1.06
CA VAL A 118 12.00 -6.45 1.69
C VAL A 118 13.28 -7.08 1.15
N GLN A 119 13.29 -8.40 0.94
CA GLN A 119 14.42 -9.11 0.34
C GLN A 119 14.65 -8.67 -1.11
N LEU A 120 13.61 -8.61 -1.93
CA LEU A 120 13.65 -8.18 -3.32
C LEU A 120 14.15 -6.74 -3.46
N LEU A 121 13.74 -5.83 -2.58
CA LEU A 121 14.13 -4.42 -2.63
C LEU A 121 15.66 -4.21 -2.58
N ARG A 122 16.40 -5.15 -1.98
CA ARG A 122 17.87 -5.12 -1.92
C ARG A 122 18.53 -5.26 -3.30
N GLU A 123 17.83 -5.86 -4.27
CA GLU A 123 18.31 -5.94 -5.66
C GLU A 123 18.33 -4.56 -6.34
N PHE A 124 17.70 -3.54 -5.74
CA PHE A 124 17.59 -2.18 -6.27
C PHE A 124 18.10 -1.13 -5.24
N PRO A 125 19.41 -1.00 -5.00
CA PRO A 125 19.96 -0.17 -3.90
C PRO A 125 19.58 1.32 -3.92
N GLY A 126 19.28 1.87 -5.11
CA GLY A 126 18.82 3.25 -5.27
C GLY A 126 17.33 3.45 -4.94
N SER A 127 16.56 2.37 -4.88
CA SER A 127 15.12 2.43 -4.67
C SER A 127 14.76 2.47 -3.18
N ARG A 128 13.61 3.05 -2.89
CA ARG A 128 12.99 3.13 -1.56
C ARG A 128 11.54 2.69 -1.66
N ALA A 129 10.96 2.25 -0.54
CA ALA A 129 9.56 1.85 -0.50
C ALA A 129 8.89 2.22 0.83
N TRP A 130 7.57 2.27 0.86
CA TRP A 130 6.83 1.98 2.09
C TRP A 130 6.20 0.59 2.00
N LEU A 131 5.90 -0.01 3.15
CA LEU A 131 5.27 -1.31 3.27
C LEU A 131 3.96 -1.19 4.06
N SER A 132 2.84 -1.50 3.44
CA SER A 132 1.52 -1.40 4.02
C SER A 132 0.79 -2.75 3.99
N PHE A 133 0.24 -3.14 5.14
CA PHE A 133 -0.47 -4.39 5.32
C PHE A 133 -1.99 -4.20 5.18
N SER A 134 -2.68 -5.23 4.69
CA SER A 134 -4.10 -5.40 4.97
C SER A 134 -4.27 -6.13 6.31
N THR A 135 -5.30 -5.75 7.08
CA THR A 135 -5.52 -6.26 8.45
C THR A 135 -6.74 -7.17 8.51
N SER A 136 -6.79 -8.03 9.53
CA SER A 136 -8.02 -8.75 9.85
C SER A 136 -9.14 -7.77 10.20
N ARG A 137 -10.37 -8.10 9.77
CA ARG A 137 -11.57 -7.33 10.11
C ARG A 137 -11.96 -7.51 11.58
N GLU A 138 -11.75 -8.70 12.14
CA GLU A 138 -12.10 -9.01 13.52
C GLU A 138 -10.99 -8.63 14.51
N ALA A 139 -9.73 -8.67 14.05
CA ALA A 139 -8.56 -8.35 14.86
C ALA A 139 -7.65 -7.35 14.11
N PRO A 140 -7.94 -6.04 14.14
CA PRO A 140 -7.16 -5.03 13.43
C PRO A 140 -5.66 -4.95 13.79
N HIS A 141 -5.27 -5.50 14.94
CA HIS A 141 -3.88 -5.62 15.39
C HIS A 141 -3.15 -6.83 14.78
N CYS A 142 -3.81 -7.57 13.88
CA CYS A 142 -3.24 -8.66 13.11
C CYS A 142 -3.27 -8.34 11.61
N THR A 143 -2.32 -8.90 10.87
CA THR A 143 -2.39 -8.98 9.40
C THR A 143 -3.66 -9.74 8.98
N ALA A 144 -4.05 -9.63 7.72
CA ALA A 144 -5.17 -10.39 7.19
C ALA A 144 -4.98 -11.93 7.27
N ASN A 145 -3.73 -12.40 7.25
CA ASN A 145 -3.36 -13.81 7.45
C ASN A 145 -3.27 -14.22 8.93
N GLY A 146 -3.43 -13.27 9.86
CA GLY A 146 -3.56 -13.54 11.29
C GLY A 146 -2.26 -13.44 12.09
N GLU A 147 -1.14 -13.01 11.49
CA GLU A 147 0.09 -12.72 12.25
C GLU A 147 -0.06 -11.42 13.06
N PRO A 148 0.52 -11.32 14.27
CA PRO A 148 0.56 -10.05 15.01
C PRO A 148 1.23 -8.96 14.17
N LEU A 149 0.49 -7.88 13.88
CA LEU A 149 0.92 -6.84 12.94
C LEU A 149 2.20 -6.15 13.39
N ALA A 150 2.30 -5.87 14.69
CA ALA A 150 3.48 -5.28 15.31
C ALA A 150 4.75 -6.11 15.09
N GLU A 151 4.66 -7.43 15.23
CA GLU A 151 5.79 -8.34 15.02
C GLU A 151 6.18 -8.41 13.55
N ALA A 152 5.20 -8.49 12.64
CA ALA A 152 5.44 -8.51 11.20
C ALA A 152 6.16 -7.25 10.72
N MET A 153 5.70 -6.06 11.14
CA MET A 153 6.36 -4.79 10.85
C MET A 153 7.78 -4.74 11.39
N ASN A 154 7.98 -5.14 12.66
CA ASN A 154 9.30 -5.12 13.29
C ASN A 154 10.28 -6.06 12.58
N LYS A 155 9.87 -7.29 12.24
CA LYS A 155 10.69 -8.24 11.47
C LYS A 155 11.06 -7.72 10.09
N CYS A 156 10.13 -7.07 9.39
CA CYS A 156 10.42 -6.43 8.10
C CYS A 156 11.46 -5.31 8.26
N LEU A 157 11.33 -4.47 9.29
CA LEU A 157 12.28 -3.38 9.55
C LEU A 157 13.67 -3.86 10.00
N LEU A 158 13.74 -4.96 10.77
CA LEU A 158 14.99 -5.63 11.12
C LEU A 158 15.65 -6.28 9.90
N SER A 159 14.85 -6.78 8.96
CA SER A 159 15.33 -7.36 7.70
C SER A 159 15.79 -6.29 6.71
N ASP A 160 15.25 -5.07 6.77
CA ASP A 160 15.69 -3.95 5.94
C ASP A 160 17.00 -3.32 6.45
N VAL A 161 18.10 -4.07 6.29
CA VAL A 161 19.44 -3.65 6.73
C VAL A 161 19.95 -2.39 6.02
N SER A 162 19.45 -2.12 4.81
CA SER A 162 19.86 -1.00 3.97
C SER A 162 19.06 0.28 4.23
N GLY A 163 18.04 0.24 5.10
CA GLY A 163 17.18 1.38 5.39
C GLY A 163 16.37 1.84 4.17
N GLN A 164 15.97 0.91 3.30
CA GLN A 164 15.21 1.21 2.09
C GLN A 164 13.71 1.38 2.35
N ILE A 165 13.19 0.87 3.48
CA ILE A 165 11.82 1.08 3.93
C ILE A 165 11.71 2.41 4.67
N LEU A 166 10.89 3.32 4.14
CA LEU A 166 10.69 4.69 4.65
C LEU A 166 9.52 4.81 5.64
N ALA A 167 8.55 3.92 5.53
CA ALA A 167 7.39 3.84 6.40
C ALA A 167 6.80 2.43 6.38
N VAL A 168 6.15 2.04 7.47
CA VAL A 168 5.34 0.81 7.55
C VAL A 168 3.93 1.13 7.99
N GLY A 169 2.93 0.33 7.64
CA GLY A 169 1.58 0.70 8.06
C GLY A 169 0.46 -0.15 7.52
N VAL A 170 -0.71 0.46 7.35
CA VAL A 170 -1.93 -0.23 6.92
C VAL A 170 -2.70 0.54 5.86
N ASN A 171 -3.34 -0.21 4.96
CA ASN A 171 -4.25 0.33 3.97
C ASN A 171 -5.38 -0.65 3.65
N CYS A 172 -6.38 -0.17 2.94
CA CYS A 172 -7.55 -0.96 2.55
C CYS A 172 -8.34 -1.55 3.74
N CYS A 173 -8.20 -0.96 4.93
CA CYS A 173 -8.94 -1.29 6.15
C CYS A 173 -10.00 -0.21 6.46
N PRO A 174 -10.94 -0.45 7.41
CA PRO A 174 -11.82 0.59 7.92
C PRO A 174 -11.03 1.73 8.61
N PRO A 175 -11.39 3.01 8.44
CA PRO A 175 -10.69 4.13 9.09
C PRO A 175 -10.58 4.02 10.61
N GLU A 176 -11.63 3.54 11.26
CA GLU A 176 -11.70 3.31 12.71
C GLU A 176 -10.72 2.24 13.20
N SER A 177 -10.30 1.33 12.32
CA SER A 177 -9.38 0.25 12.66
C SER A 177 -7.92 0.71 12.69
N VAL A 178 -7.58 1.85 12.08
CA VAL A 178 -6.19 2.32 11.95
C VAL A 178 -5.54 2.56 13.32
N ALA A 179 -6.26 3.18 14.26
CA ALA A 179 -5.72 3.42 15.60
C ALA A 179 -5.45 2.11 16.34
N THR A 180 -6.41 1.18 16.32
CA THR A 180 -6.26 -0.15 16.92
C THR A 180 -5.13 -0.96 16.28
N ALA A 181 -4.90 -0.82 14.98
CA ALA A 181 -3.81 -1.50 14.29
C ALA A 181 -2.42 -1.10 14.84
N PHE A 182 -2.25 0.16 15.26
CA PHE A 182 -0.96 0.68 15.74
C PHE A 182 -0.80 0.70 17.26
N GLN A 183 -1.88 0.51 18.03
CA GLN A 183 -1.85 0.54 19.50
C GLN A 183 -0.81 -0.41 20.12
N SER A 184 -0.59 -1.58 19.52
CA SER A 184 0.34 -2.60 20.03
C SER A 184 1.75 -2.54 19.43
N THR A 185 2.01 -1.65 18.47
CA THR A 185 3.28 -1.64 17.73
C THR A 185 4.43 -1.01 18.50
N GLY A 186 4.14 -0.06 19.39
CA GLY A 186 5.17 0.74 20.06
C GLY A 186 5.96 1.62 19.07
N PRO A 187 7.02 2.30 19.54
CA PRO A 187 7.83 3.14 18.67
C PRO A 187 8.68 2.30 17.69
N LEU A 188 8.63 2.65 16.40
CA LEU A 188 9.46 2.07 15.35
C LEU A 188 10.49 3.09 14.82
N ARG A 189 11.53 2.59 14.13
CA ARG A 189 12.59 3.43 13.53
C ARG A 189 12.13 4.29 12.33
N VAL A 190 10.93 4.05 11.83
CA VAL A 190 10.29 4.77 10.71
C VAL A 190 8.89 5.20 11.11
N PRO A 191 8.33 6.27 10.51
CA PRO A 191 6.95 6.65 10.74
C PRO A 191 5.95 5.63 10.17
N PHE A 192 4.68 5.79 10.55
CA PHE A 192 3.61 4.99 9.97
C PHE A 192 3.04 5.60 8.68
N VAL A 193 2.49 4.72 7.84
CA VAL A 193 1.65 5.06 6.68
C VAL A 193 0.22 4.53 6.89
N ALA A 194 -0.79 5.35 6.61
CA ALA A 194 -2.19 4.93 6.69
C ALA A 194 -3.01 5.51 5.54
N TYR A 195 -3.68 4.64 4.80
CA TYR A 195 -4.64 5.05 3.78
C TYR A 195 -5.82 4.06 3.73
N PRO A 196 -6.79 4.19 4.63
CA PRO A 196 -7.93 3.26 4.74
C PRO A 196 -8.98 3.52 3.64
N ASN A 197 -10.01 2.68 3.59
CA ASN A 197 -11.19 2.88 2.74
C ASN A 197 -12.04 4.06 3.25
N SER A 198 -13.03 4.54 2.48
CA SER A 198 -13.90 5.64 2.94
C SER A 198 -14.95 5.28 4.00
N GLY A 199 -14.96 4.03 4.50
CA GLY A 199 -15.88 3.51 5.51
C GLY A 199 -16.90 2.48 5.00
N GLU A 200 -17.02 2.30 3.68
CA GLU A 200 -17.80 1.21 3.09
C GLU A 200 -17.12 -0.16 3.27
N VAL A 201 -17.93 -1.21 3.26
CA VAL A 201 -17.49 -2.60 3.34
C VAL A 201 -17.75 -3.29 2.00
N TYR A 202 -16.75 -3.98 1.48
CA TYR A 202 -16.90 -4.85 0.31
C TYR A 202 -17.42 -6.23 0.74
N ASN A 203 -18.54 -6.66 0.15
CA ASN A 203 -19.09 -8.00 0.31
C ASN A 203 -19.40 -8.63 -1.07
N SER A 204 -20.05 -9.80 -1.09
CA SER A 204 -20.41 -10.51 -2.34
C SER A 204 -21.33 -9.71 -3.28
N SER A 205 -21.98 -8.66 -2.79
CA SER A 205 -22.84 -7.75 -3.55
C SER A 205 -22.14 -6.44 -3.95
N GLY A 206 -20.84 -6.30 -3.65
CA GLY A 206 -20.05 -5.09 -3.91
C GLY A 206 -19.86 -4.21 -2.67
N TRP A 207 -19.63 -2.91 -2.89
CA TRP A 207 -19.45 -1.93 -1.82
C TRP A 207 -20.79 -1.53 -1.20
N VAL A 208 -20.96 -1.80 0.09
CA VAL A 208 -22.13 -1.40 0.87
C VAL A 208 -21.72 -0.55 2.06
N LEU A 209 -22.61 0.32 2.53
CA LEU A 209 -22.46 0.94 3.84
C LEU A 209 -22.66 -0.15 4.90
N ASP A 210 -21.80 -0.19 5.91
CA ASP A 210 -22.09 -1.00 7.09
C ASP A 210 -23.21 -0.30 7.87
N ASP A 211 -24.33 -0.98 8.10
CA ASP A 211 -25.48 -0.48 8.85
C ASP A 211 -25.11 -0.01 10.26
N ARG A 212 -23.95 -0.44 10.79
CA ARG A 212 -23.42 -0.07 12.12
C ARG A 212 -22.45 1.12 12.08
N ALA A 213 -22.01 1.56 10.91
CA ALA A 213 -21.00 2.61 10.78
C ALA A 213 -21.63 3.97 10.43
N THR A 214 -21.53 4.95 11.34
CA THR A 214 -21.67 6.35 10.95
C THR A 214 -20.47 6.77 10.12
N ARG A 215 -20.66 6.97 8.81
CA ARG A 215 -19.62 7.49 7.91
C ARG A 215 -19.15 8.86 8.39
N LYS A 216 -17.94 8.92 8.93
CA LYS A 216 -17.26 10.18 9.25
C LYS A 216 -16.30 10.53 8.11
N PRO A 217 -16.09 11.83 7.82
CA PRO A 217 -15.06 12.23 6.87
C PRO A 217 -13.70 11.69 7.28
N LEU A 218 -12.91 11.20 6.31
CA LEU A 218 -11.55 10.68 6.54
C LEU A 218 -10.67 11.66 7.33
N ALA A 219 -10.81 12.95 7.05
CA ALA A 219 -10.12 14.04 7.72
C ALA A 219 -10.34 14.09 9.25
N SER A 220 -11.43 13.53 9.76
CA SER A 220 -11.75 13.54 11.20
C SER A 220 -10.86 12.60 12.03
N TYR A 221 -10.24 11.60 11.39
CA TYR A 221 -9.33 10.66 12.05
C TYR A 221 -7.87 11.16 12.08
N VAL A 222 -7.54 12.16 11.27
CA VAL A 222 -6.17 12.66 11.09
C VAL A 222 -5.48 13.07 12.40
N PRO A 223 -6.13 13.79 13.34
CA PRO A 223 -5.46 14.15 14.60
C PRO A 223 -4.94 12.94 15.39
N GLU A 224 -5.77 11.91 15.56
CA GLU A 224 -5.39 10.67 16.25
C GLU A 224 -4.25 9.95 15.52
N TRP A 225 -4.29 9.91 14.18
CA TRP A 225 -3.23 9.30 13.39
C TRP A 225 -1.89 10.04 13.52
N ILE A 226 -1.92 11.38 13.58
CA ILE A 226 -0.72 12.18 13.81
C ILE A 226 -0.11 11.89 15.18
N ASP A 227 -0.94 11.76 16.23
CA ASP A 227 -0.50 11.41 17.59
C ASP A 227 0.15 10.02 17.64
N LEU A 228 -0.32 9.09 16.81
CA LEU A 228 0.24 7.74 16.65
C LEU A 228 1.51 7.68 15.78
N ASN A 229 2.06 8.82 15.33
CA ASN A 229 3.20 8.90 14.42
C ASN A 229 2.93 8.41 12.97
N VAL A 230 1.69 8.49 12.51
CA VAL A 230 1.39 8.38 11.08
C VAL A 230 1.85 9.66 10.40
N ARG A 231 2.66 9.54 9.34
CA ARG A 231 3.20 10.68 8.57
C ARG A 231 2.89 10.61 7.09
N TRP A 232 2.46 9.46 6.60
CA TRP A 232 2.01 9.26 5.23
C TRP A 232 0.51 8.94 5.29
N ILE A 233 -0.33 9.89 4.91
CA ILE A 233 -1.79 9.77 5.07
C ILE A 233 -2.46 9.92 3.71
N GLY A 234 -3.35 8.99 3.38
CA GLY A 234 -4.10 8.99 2.12
C GLY A 234 -5.43 8.28 2.23
N GLY A 235 -5.95 7.82 1.10
CA GLY A 235 -7.16 7.03 1.02
C GLY A 235 -7.01 5.86 0.05
N CYS A 236 -7.74 4.78 0.31
CA CYS A 236 -7.80 3.58 -0.54
C CYS A 236 -9.18 3.50 -1.22
N CYS A 237 -9.89 2.38 -1.09
CA CYS A 237 -11.11 2.17 -1.85
C CYS A 237 -12.18 3.20 -1.47
N ARG A 238 -12.90 3.65 -2.50
CA ARG A 238 -14.05 4.57 -2.41
C ARG A 238 -13.71 5.98 -1.89
N THR A 239 -12.43 6.26 -1.66
CA THR A 239 -11.94 7.63 -1.41
C THR A 239 -11.77 8.39 -2.74
N GLY A 240 -11.89 9.71 -2.69
CA GLY A 240 -11.74 10.57 -3.86
C GLY A 240 -10.99 11.88 -3.59
N PRO A 241 -10.89 12.75 -4.62
CA PRO A 241 -10.21 14.04 -4.53
C PRO A 241 -10.66 14.94 -3.37
N ASP A 242 -11.93 14.89 -2.97
CA ASP A 242 -12.46 15.70 -1.87
C ASP A 242 -12.00 15.18 -0.50
N ASP A 243 -11.94 13.86 -0.31
CA ASP A 243 -11.41 13.24 0.91
C ASP A 243 -9.94 13.64 1.11
N ILE A 244 -9.13 13.54 0.05
CA ILE A 244 -7.72 13.95 0.07
C ILE A 244 -7.57 15.44 0.38
N SER A 245 -8.43 16.29 -0.18
CA SER A 245 -8.41 17.72 0.13
C SER A 245 -8.74 18.00 1.61
N GLY A 246 -9.66 17.22 2.19
CA GLY A 246 -9.97 17.24 3.61
C GLY A 246 -8.77 16.82 4.48
N VAL A 247 -8.11 15.72 4.13
CA VAL A 247 -6.89 15.24 4.81
C VAL A 247 -5.80 16.30 4.78
N VAL A 248 -5.51 16.89 3.61
CA VAL A 248 -4.49 17.93 3.45
C VAL A 248 -4.79 19.14 4.35
N ARG A 249 -6.06 19.56 4.43
CA ARG A 249 -6.48 20.66 5.31
C ARG A 249 -6.27 20.31 6.79
N ALA A 250 -6.65 19.11 7.20
CA ALA A 250 -6.47 18.65 8.58
C ALA A 250 -4.99 18.61 8.99
N VAL A 251 -4.12 18.04 8.14
CA VAL A 251 -2.67 17.98 8.37
C VAL A 251 -2.06 19.38 8.48
N ARG A 252 -2.42 20.30 7.56
CA ARG A 252 -1.90 21.68 7.59
C ARG A 252 -2.34 22.45 8.82
N ASN A 253 -3.58 22.27 9.27
CA ASN A 253 -4.07 22.93 10.48
C ASN A 253 -3.33 22.45 11.73
N LEU A 254 -3.03 21.15 11.82
CA LEU A 254 -2.26 20.58 12.93
C LEU A 254 -0.80 21.03 12.91
N ALA A 255 -0.19 21.15 11.73
CA ALA A 255 1.20 21.62 11.61
C ALA A 255 1.37 23.13 11.92
N ALA A 256 0.28 23.91 11.90
CA ALA A 256 0.27 25.34 12.18
C ALA A 256 -0.08 25.68 13.65
N ALA A 257 -0.54 24.70 14.42
CA ALA A 257 -0.89 24.83 15.84
C ALA A 257 0.33 24.54 16.73
#